data_AF-A0AAD4KIR1-F1
#
_entry.id   AF-A0AAD4KIR1-F1
#
_cell.length_a   1.000
_cell.length_b   1.000
_cell.length_c   1.000
_cell.angle_alpha   90.00
_cell.angle_beta   90.00
_cell.angle_gamma   90.00
#
_symmetry.space_group_name_H-M   'P 1'
#
loop_
_entity.id
_entity.type
_entity.pdbx_description
1 polymer ?
#
loop_
_entity_poly.entity_id
_entity_poly.type
_entity_poly.pdbx_seq_one_letter_code
_entity_poly.pdbx_strand_id
1 'polypeptide(L)'
;MHSGFVSVKVFGHLPYKGQHPDTMTIGAVGPWLFYFAPKRIWILAYERGVGPFSYMTSTIDGFAGNFGASDTVILSNSAVNLFEAIQNQYLMIYFRSFTATSLDGSWTAQVTSKAAPFAGKANGGGATWTNDISSGDLIGSSADHMMSIDPCNMLFLHQARATNSTRDYNPLPSRPGPFTLL
;
A
#
# COMPACT_ATOMS: atom_id res chain seq x y z
N MET A 1 9.55 -23.52 6.48
CA MET A 1 10.00 -22.20 6.94
C MET A 1 10.12 -21.29 5.71
N HIS A 2 9.06 -20.59 5.33
CA HIS A 2 9.13 -19.60 4.25
C HIS A 2 9.31 -18.23 4.90
N SER A 3 10.57 -17.82 5.09
CA SER A 3 10.94 -16.46 5.45
C SER A 3 10.80 -15.56 4.22
N GLY A 4 9.58 -15.42 3.72
CA GLY A 4 9.24 -14.49 2.66
C GLY A 4 8.55 -13.29 3.30
N PHE A 5 9.08 -12.09 3.09
CA PHE A 5 8.38 -10.87 3.44
C PHE A 5 7.22 -10.70 2.47
N VAL A 6 5.99 -10.89 2.96
CA VAL A 6 4.77 -10.49 2.23
C VAL A 6 4.30 -9.19 2.86
N SER A 7 4.80 -8.08 2.32
CA SER A 7 4.18 -6.79 2.57
C SER A 7 3.21 -6.52 1.42
N VAL A 8 1.94 -6.38 1.76
CA VAL A 8 0.94 -5.87 0.84
C VAL A 8 0.47 -4.56 1.41
N LYS A 9 0.89 -3.48 0.76
CA LYS A 9 0.14 -2.23 0.82
C LYS A 9 0.34 -1.49 -0.50
N VAL A 10 -0.75 -1.30 -1.22
CA VAL A 10 -0.83 -0.36 -2.35
C VAL A 10 -1.55 0.85 -1.79
N PHE A 11 -0.89 2.01 -1.83
CA PHE A 11 -1.47 3.25 -1.33
C PHE A 11 -2.21 3.97 -2.46
N GLY A 12 -3.29 4.62 -2.06
CA GLY A 12 -4.12 5.44 -2.94
C GLY A 12 -3.81 6.91 -2.80
N HIS A 13 -3.99 7.58 -3.95
CA HIS A 13 -4.18 9.01 -4.17
C HIS A 13 -2.94 9.88 -4.49
N LEU A 14 -2.85 10.35 -5.75
CA LEU A 14 -2.15 11.58 -6.05
C LEU A 14 -2.86 12.74 -5.34
N PRO A 15 -2.22 13.52 -4.44
CA PRO A 15 -2.87 14.66 -3.84
C PRO A 15 -3.37 15.60 -4.93
N TYR A 16 -4.67 15.89 -4.90
CA TYR A 16 -5.16 17.13 -5.49
C TYR A 16 -4.35 18.28 -4.89
N LYS A 17 -3.94 19.24 -5.73
CA LYS A 17 -3.10 20.38 -5.37
C LYS A 17 -3.87 21.32 -4.43
N GLY A 18 -4.05 20.94 -3.17
CA GLY A 18 -4.66 21.72 -2.10
C GLY A 18 -3.83 21.50 -0.83
N GLN A 19 -3.12 22.54 -0.42
CA GLN A 19 -2.12 22.52 0.65
C GLN A 19 -2.71 22.03 1.98
N HIS A 20 -2.16 20.94 2.51
CA HIS A 20 -2.23 20.63 3.95
C HIS A 20 -0.84 20.90 4.56
N PRO A 21 -0.75 21.69 5.65
CA PRO A 21 0.52 22.23 6.15
C PRO A 21 1.21 21.31 7.16
N ASP A 22 1.32 20.01 6.87
CA ASP A 22 2.14 19.09 7.67
C ASP A 22 3.44 18.79 6.91
N THR A 23 4.49 19.50 7.33
CA THR A 23 5.81 19.55 6.72
C THR A 23 6.56 18.22 6.88
N MET A 24 6.35 17.29 5.96
CA MET A 24 7.46 16.48 5.45
C MET A 24 7.95 17.14 4.15
N THR A 25 9.25 17.43 4.04
CA THR A 25 9.87 18.11 2.88
C THR A 25 9.76 17.32 1.57
N ILE A 26 9.18 16.14 1.63
CA ILE A 26 8.97 15.21 0.53
C ILE A 26 7.46 15.02 0.41
N GLY A 27 6.90 15.20 -0.79
CA GLY A 27 5.49 14.94 -1.08
C GLY A 27 5.15 13.46 -0.98
N ALA A 28 5.16 12.93 0.25
CA ALA A 28 4.94 11.55 0.60
C ALA A 28 3.44 11.27 0.70
N VAL A 29 3.00 10.20 0.03
CA VAL A 29 1.62 9.71 0.09
C VAL A 29 1.66 8.33 0.73
N GLY A 30 0.65 8.05 1.56
CA GLY A 30 0.46 6.73 2.14
C GLY A 30 1.68 6.23 2.93
N PRO A 31 2.15 6.95 3.96
CA PRO A 31 3.26 6.48 4.76
C PRO A 31 2.89 5.18 5.50
N TRP A 32 3.87 4.28 5.58
CA TRP A 32 3.79 3.02 6.31
C TRP A 32 4.99 2.86 7.21
N LEU A 33 4.74 2.65 8.51
CA LEU A 33 5.77 2.47 9.50
C LEU A 33 5.72 1.06 10.07
N PHE A 34 6.86 0.36 10.06
CA PHE A 34 7.01 -0.94 10.72
C PHE A 34 8.44 -1.14 11.22
N TYR A 35 8.60 -2.01 12.22
CA TYR A 35 9.90 -2.40 12.75
C TYR A 35 10.41 -3.65 12.04
N PHE A 36 11.61 -3.58 11.47
CA PHE A 36 12.26 -4.69 10.79
C PHE A 36 13.29 -5.36 11.72
N ALA A 37 12.83 -6.35 12.49
CA ALA A 37 13.66 -7.04 13.48
C ALA A 37 14.98 -7.61 12.95
N PRO A 38 15.08 -8.20 11.73
CA PRO A 38 16.34 -8.78 11.26
C PRO A 38 17.50 -7.79 11.20
N LYS A 39 17.23 -6.50 10.96
CA LYS A 39 18.25 -5.43 10.99
C LYS A 39 18.10 -4.48 12.18
N ARG A 40 17.09 -4.68 13.05
CA ARG A 40 16.78 -3.85 14.22
C ARG A 40 16.62 -2.36 13.88
N ILE A 41 15.84 -2.09 12.84
CA ILE A 41 15.59 -0.74 12.31
C ILE A 41 14.10 -0.50 12.13
N TRP A 42 13.69 0.75 12.22
CA TRP A 42 12.37 1.20 11.80
C TRP A 42 12.39 1.56 10.32
N ILE A 43 11.35 1.19 9.60
CA ILE A 43 11.18 1.47 8.18
C ILE A 43 9.97 2.38 8.01
N LEU A 44 10.17 3.53 7.37
CA LEU A 44 9.10 4.39 6.87
C LEU A 44 9.05 4.22 5.35
N ALA A 45 8.16 3.38 4.84
CA ALA A 45 7.92 3.19 3.41
C ALA A 45 6.81 4.15 2.95
N TYR A 46 6.92 4.66 1.73
CA TYR A 46 6.00 5.66 1.21
C TYR A 46 6.09 5.81 -0.31
N GLU A 47 5.06 6.42 -0.88
CA GLU A 47 5.00 6.77 -2.30
C GLU A 47 5.38 8.23 -2.53
N ARG A 48 6.02 8.53 -3.67
CA ARG A 48 6.43 9.88 -4.06
C ARG A 48 5.67 10.41 -5.26
N GLY A 49 4.42 10.80 -5.09
CA GLY A 49 3.62 11.36 -6.20
C GLY A 49 3.51 10.36 -7.35
N VAL A 50 4.05 10.66 -8.53
CA VAL A 50 4.13 9.70 -9.69
C VAL A 50 5.46 8.93 -9.76
N GLY A 51 6.30 9.07 -8.75
CA GLY A 51 7.66 8.51 -8.66
C GLY A 51 7.71 7.11 -8.05
N PRO A 52 8.92 6.59 -7.77
CA PRO A 52 9.10 5.24 -7.26
C PRO A 52 8.57 5.06 -5.83
N PHE A 53 8.16 3.83 -5.51
CA PHE A 53 7.92 3.41 -4.14
C PHE A 53 9.27 3.30 -3.40
N SER A 54 9.38 3.93 -2.23
CA SER A 54 10.65 4.12 -1.54
C SER A 54 10.50 3.94 -0.02
N TYR A 55 11.61 3.76 0.69
CA TYR A 55 11.62 3.77 2.15
C TYR A 55 12.81 4.51 2.74
N MET A 56 12.62 4.98 3.97
CA MET A 56 13.66 5.51 4.84
C MET A 56 13.81 4.63 6.08
N THR A 57 14.93 4.77 6.80
CA THR A 57 15.24 3.95 7.97
C THR A 57 15.59 4.78 9.19
N SER A 58 15.14 4.37 10.37
CA SER A 58 15.61 4.90 11.66
C SER A 58 16.24 3.79 12.50
N THR A 59 17.27 4.12 13.28
CA THR A 59 17.78 3.23 14.32
C THR A 59 16.78 3.14 15.49
N ILE A 60 16.98 2.20 16.41
CA ILE A 60 16.16 2.12 17.63
C ILE A 60 16.22 3.44 18.41
N ASP A 61 17.42 3.99 18.60
CA ASP A 61 17.62 5.21 19.41
C ASP A 61 17.20 6.50 18.68
N GLY A 62 17.12 6.45 17.34
CA GLY A 62 16.71 7.59 16.51
C GLY A 62 15.19 7.71 16.35
N PHE A 63 14.44 6.64 16.64
CA PHE A 63 12.99 6.62 16.54
C PHE A 63 12.35 7.32 17.74
N ALA A 64 11.30 8.13 17.60
CA ALA A 64 10.47 8.36 16.40
C ALA A 64 10.83 9.61 15.59
N GLY A 65 12.07 10.12 15.68
CA GLY A 65 12.42 11.42 15.10
C GLY A 65 13.25 11.38 13.81
N ASN A 66 14.27 10.53 13.76
CA ASN A 66 15.31 10.62 12.73
C ASN A 66 15.31 9.42 11.79
N PHE A 67 14.76 9.60 10.58
CA PHE A 67 14.76 8.60 9.51
C PHE A 67 15.89 8.80 8.47
N GLY A 68 16.88 9.63 8.80
CA GLY A 68 17.95 10.03 7.88
C GLY A 68 17.48 11.04 6.83
N ALA A 69 18.42 11.46 5.99
CA ALA A 69 18.17 12.43 4.91
C ALA A 69 17.96 11.77 3.54
N SER A 70 18.21 10.45 3.44
CA SER A 70 18.24 9.74 2.18
C SER A 70 17.29 8.56 2.13
N ASP A 71 16.71 8.51 0.96
CA ASP A 71 15.98 7.47 0.30
C ASP A 71 16.58 6.10 -0.02
N THR A 72 15.81 5.00 0.04
CA THR A 72 16.06 3.83 -0.81
C THR A 72 14.83 3.51 -1.66
N VAL A 73 15.02 3.39 -2.99
CA VAL A 73 13.98 2.99 -3.93
C VAL A 73 13.77 1.48 -3.88
N ILE A 74 12.51 1.07 -3.71
CA ILE A 74 12.07 -0.34 -3.72
C ILE A 74 11.68 -0.76 -5.13
N LEU A 75 10.82 0.04 -5.75
CA LEU A 75 10.20 -0.30 -7.03
C LEU A 75 9.98 0.96 -7.87
N SER A 76 10.52 0.92 -9.09
CA SER A 76 10.26 1.90 -10.14
C SER A 76 9.38 1.27 -11.21
N ASN A 77 8.26 1.91 -11.54
CA ASN A 77 7.39 1.50 -12.64
C ASN A 77 6.63 2.72 -13.19
N SER A 78 5.79 2.52 -14.21
CA SER A 78 4.88 3.58 -14.66
C SER A 78 3.84 3.91 -13.58
N ALA A 79 3.33 5.13 -13.61
CA ALA A 79 2.30 5.55 -12.65
C ALA A 79 1.06 4.63 -12.66
N VAL A 80 0.68 4.07 -13.81
CA VAL A 80 -0.46 3.14 -13.96
C VAL A 80 -0.22 1.82 -13.23
N ASN A 81 1.04 1.44 -13.03
CA ASN A 81 1.42 0.18 -12.40
C ASN A 81 1.78 0.34 -10.91
N LEU A 82 2.01 1.57 -10.43
CA LEU A 82 2.29 1.86 -9.02
C LEU A 82 1.09 2.45 -8.28
N PHE A 83 0.24 3.25 -8.94
CA PHE A 83 -0.79 4.04 -8.26
C PHE A 83 -2.20 3.56 -8.54
N GLU A 84 -3.03 3.68 -7.50
CA GLU A 84 -4.46 3.40 -7.52
C GLU A 84 -5.26 4.38 -8.42
N ALA A 85 -4.78 5.62 -8.56
CA ALA A 85 -5.42 6.67 -9.34
C ALA A 85 -4.38 7.57 -10.02
N ILE A 86 -4.68 8.01 -11.24
CA ILE A 86 -3.89 9.02 -11.97
C ILE A 86 -4.84 10.16 -12.33
N GLN A 87 -4.34 11.40 -12.23
CA GLN A 87 -5.07 12.65 -12.50
C GLN A 87 -6.28 12.49 -13.44
N ASN A 88 -7.48 12.74 -12.90
CA ASN A 88 -8.78 12.70 -13.59
C ASN A 88 -9.19 11.36 -14.25
N GLN A 89 -8.48 10.26 -13.99
CA GLN A 89 -8.87 8.93 -14.44
C GLN A 89 -8.96 7.95 -13.28
N TYR A 90 -10.18 7.45 -13.06
CA TYR A 90 -10.42 6.29 -12.22
C TYR A 90 -9.95 5.04 -12.95
N LEU A 91 -8.80 4.52 -12.55
CA LEU A 91 -8.43 3.16 -12.90
C LEU A 91 -9.28 2.20 -12.05
N MET A 92 -9.69 1.09 -12.65
CA MET A 92 -10.35 0.02 -11.91
C MET A 92 -9.40 -0.43 -10.78
N ILE A 93 -9.86 -0.38 -9.55
CA ILE A 93 -9.00 -0.40 -8.38
C ILE A 93 -8.71 -1.85 -7.96
N TYR A 94 -7.45 -2.27 -8.09
CA TYR A 94 -6.96 -3.59 -7.68
C TYR A 94 -5.51 -3.52 -7.17
N PHE A 95 -5.16 -4.46 -6.29
CA PHE A 95 -3.84 -4.60 -5.70
C PHE A 95 -2.96 -5.53 -6.52
N ARG A 96 -1.69 -5.18 -6.60
CA ARG A 96 -0.61 -6.01 -7.13
C ARG A 96 0.27 -6.46 -5.97
N SER A 97 0.93 -7.59 -6.10
CA SER A 97 1.90 -8.06 -5.11
C SER A 97 3.27 -8.31 -5.73
N PHE A 98 4.26 -8.04 -4.90
CA PHE A 98 5.67 -8.27 -5.17
C PHE A 98 6.28 -8.92 -3.94
N THR A 99 7.30 -9.74 -4.13
CA THR A 99 8.01 -10.42 -3.05
C THR A 99 9.51 -10.15 -3.13
N ALA A 100 10.16 -10.12 -1.98
CA ALA A 100 11.60 -10.03 -1.86
C ALA A 100 12.08 -10.85 -0.65
N THR A 101 13.34 -11.28 -0.68
CA THR A 101 13.98 -11.98 0.45
C THR A 101 14.65 -11.02 1.43
N SER A 102 14.83 -9.75 1.04
CA SER A 102 15.29 -8.66 1.91
C SER A 102 14.72 -7.31 1.44
N LEU A 103 14.68 -6.32 2.33
CA LEU A 103 14.16 -4.98 2.02
C LEU A 103 14.94 -4.27 0.92
N ASP A 104 16.27 -4.45 0.94
CA ASP A 104 17.25 -3.91 0.00
C ASP A 104 17.53 -4.84 -1.19
N GLY A 105 16.78 -5.94 -1.30
CA GLY A 105 16.92 -6.92 -2.37
C GLY A 105 16.07 -6.58 -3.60
N SER A 106 16.15 -7.45 -4.61
CA SER A 106 15.31 -7.32 -5.80
C SER A 106 13.87 -7.73 -5.51
N TRP A 107 12.93 -6.82 -5.76
CA TRP A 107 11.49 -7.07 -5.64
C TRP A 107 10.95 -7.67 -6.93
N THR A 108 10.41 -8.88 -6.83
CA THR A 108 9.91 -9.66 -7.97
C THR A 108 8.39 -9.61 -8.00
N ALA A 109 7.82 -9.37 -9.17
CA ALA A 109 6.37 -9.41 -9.36
C ALA A 109 5.82 -10.81 -9.07
N GLN A 110 4.78 -10.88 -8.23
CA GLN A 110 4.05 -12.13 -7.96
C GLN A 110 2.73 -12.13 -8.76
N VAL A 111 1.83 -11.18 -8.51
CA VAL A 111 0.63 -10.97 -9.35
C VAL A 111 0.43 -9.49 -9.64
N THR A 112 0.32 -9.14 -10.93
CA THR A 112 0.28 -7.74 -11.38
C THR A 112 -0.84 -7.44 -12.37
N SER A 113 -1.54 -8.47 -12.84
CA SER A 113 -2.57 -8.34 -13.87
C SER A 113 -3.92 -7.96 -13.26
N LYS A 114 -4.72 -7.21 -14.02
CA LYS A 114 -6.10 -6.89 -13.65
C LYS A 114 -7.02 -8.13 -13.68
N ALA A 115 -6.69 -9.14 -14.50
CA ALA A 115 -7.49 -10.36 -14.66
C ALA A 115 -7.29 -11.35 -13.51
N ALA A 116 -6.10 -11.35 -12.91
CA ALA A 116 -5.76 -12.14 -11.72
C ALA A 116 -4.91 -11.24 -10.79
N PRO A 117 -5.55 -10.30 -10.07
CA PRO A 117 -4.87 -9.38 -9.17
C PRO A 117 -4.55 -10.06 -7.82
N PHE A 118 -3.79 -9.39 -6.95
CA PHE A 118 -3.67 -9.82 -5.55
C PHE A 118 -5.04 -9.69 -4.87
N ALA A 119 -5.64 -8.50 -4.96
CA ALA A 119 -7.01 -8.25 -4.53
C ALA A 119 -7.68 -7.30 -5.52
N GLY A 120 -8.77 -7.69 -6.14
CA GLY A 120 -9.56 -6.81 -7.01
C GLY A 120 -10.89 -7.44 -7.39
N LYS A 121 -11.66 -6.78 -8.25
CA LYS A 121 -12.98 -7.29 -8.68
C LYS A 121 -12.96 -8.75 -9.18
N ALA A 122 -11.88 -9.17 -9.82
CA ALA A 122 -11.75 -10.52 -10.36
C ALA A 122 -11.67 -11.63 -9.30
N ASN A 123 -11.18 -11.34 -8.09
CA ASN A 123 -10.98 -12.33 -7.02
C ASN A 123 -11.44 -11.85 -5.62
N GLY A 124 -12.12 -10.71 -5.52
CA GLY A 124 -12.52 -10.04 -4.28
C GLY A 124 -13.72 -10.64 -3.54
N GLY A 125 -13.86 -11.96 -3.51
CA GLY A 125 -14.95 -12.62 -2.78
C GLY A 125 -16.36 -12.38 -3.35
N GLY A 126 -16.47 -11.97 -4.63
CA GLY A 126 -17.76 -11.89 -5.33
C GLY A 126 -18.64 -10.69 -4.95
N ALA A 127 -18.09 -9.66 -4.31
CA ALA A 127 -18.85 -8.46 -3.94
C ALA A 127 -19.55 -7.83 -5.16
N THR A 128 -20.88 -7.76 -5.16
CA THR A 128 -21.68 -7.18 -6.26
C THR A 128 -21.88 -5.67 -6.13
N TRP A 129 -21.71 -5.14 -4.92
CA TRP A 129 -21.98 -3.74 -4.59
C TRP A 129 -20.82 -2.79 -4.93
N THR A 130 -19.61 -3.31 -5.14
CA THR A 130 -18.41 -2.53 -5.50
C THR A 130 -17.69 -3.13 -6.72
N ASN A 131 -17.05 -2.28 -7.50
CA ASN A 131 -16.03 -2.68 -8.50
C ASN A 131 -14.61 -2.42 -8.02
N ASP A 132 -14.48 -1.79 -6.85
CA ASP A 132 -13.24 -1.29 -6.28
C ASP A 132 -12.84 -2.12 -5.06
N ILE A 133 -11.56 -2.47 -5.01
CA ILE A 133 -10.85 -2.82 -3.78
C ILE A 133 -9.69 -1.83 -3.69
N SER A 134 -9.83 -0.83 -2.82
CA SER A 134 -8.96 0.35 -2.70
C SER A 134 -8.15 0.31 -1.40
N SER A 135 -7.45 1.39 -1.09
CA SER A 135 -6.63 1.60 0.11
C SER A 135 -7.19 0.91 1.36
N GLY A 136 -6.33 0.17 2.03
CA GLY A 136 -6.68 -0.75 3.10
C GLY A 136 -5.45 -1.28 3.80
N ASP A 137 -5.63 -2.31 4.63
CA ASP A 137 -4.55 -3.04 5.28
C ASP A 137 -4.86 -4.53 5.40
N LEU A 138 -3.81 -5.35 5.32
CA LEU A 138 -3.92 -6.75 5.72
C LEU A 138 -4.05 -6.83 7.24
N ILE A 139 -4.88 -7.75 7.71
CA ILE A 139 -5.01 -8.00 9.14
C ILE A 139 -3.79 -8.77 9.62
N GLY A 140 -3.04 -8.13 10.51
CA GLY A 140 -1.90 -8.72 11.17
C GLY A 140 -2.29 -9.89 12.08
N SER A 141 -1.40 -10.87 12.19
CA SER A 141 -1.52 -11.96 13.16
C SER A 141 -1.24 -11.52 14.60
N SER A 142 -0.65 -10.34 14.78
CA SER A 142 -0.44 -9.66 16.06
C SER A 142 -0.60 -8.15 15.91
N ALA A 143 -0.78 -7.46 17.04
CA ALA A 143 -0.87 -5.99 17.12
C ALA A 143 0.49 -5.32 17.42
N ASP A 144 1.60 -6.03 17.20
CA ASP A 144 2.93 -5.51 17.43
C ASP A 144 3.47 -4.75 16.19
N HIS A 145 4.64 -4.14 16.34
CA HIS A 145 5.23 -3.30 15.29
C HIS A 145 5.84 -4.09 14.13
N MET A 146 5.78 -5.42 14.15
CA MET A 146 6.37 -6.27 13.12
C MET A 146 5.48 -6.39 11.87
N MET A 147 4.19 -6.06 12.00
CA MET A 147 3.20 -6.19 10.91
C MET A 147 3.19 -7.60 10.30
N SER A 148 3.27 -8.63 11.15
CA SER A 148 3.30 -10.02 10.68
C SER A 148 1.94 -10.44 10.13
N ILE A 149 1.94 -11.17 9.02
CA ILE A 149 0.72 -11.69 8.38
C ILE A 149 0.71 -13.22 8.49
N ASP A 150 -0.47 -13.82 8.71
CA ASP A 150 -0.67 -15.25 8.52
C ASP A 150 -1.01 -15.53 7.04
N PRO A 151 -0.08 -16.09 6.25
CA PRO A 151 -0.31 -16.34 4.83
C PRO A 151 -1.39 -17.40 4.57
N CYS A 152 -1.76 -18.21 5.57
CA CYS A 152 -2.82 -19.20 5.45
C CYS A 152 -4.22 -18.64 5.70
N ASN A 153 -4.33 -17.46 6.33
CA ASN A 153 -5.59 -16.85 6.74
C ASN A 153 -5.58 -15.33 6.44
N MET A 154 -5.18 -14.95 5.22
CA MET A 154 -5.07 -13.55 4.86
C MET A 154 -6.44 -12.88 4.75
N LEU A 155 -6.67 -11.89 5.60
CA LEU A 155 -7.84 -11.02 5.54
C LEU A 155 -7.42 -9.62 5.17
N PHE A 156 -8.12 -9.01 4.23
CA PHE A 156 -7.87 -7.65 3.79
C PHE A 156 -9.05 -6.74 4.13
N LEU A 157 -8.80 -5.75 5.00
CA LEU A 157 -9.74 -4.66 5.25
C LEU A 157 -9.43 -3.54 4.26
N HIS A 158 -10.42 -3.15 3.45
CA HIS A 158 -10.22 -2.19 2.39
C HIS A 158 -11.34 -1.18 2.34
N GLN A 159 -11.08 -0.01 1.75
CA GLN A 159 -12.16 0.88 1.35
C GLN A 159 -12.69 0.47 -0.04
N ALA A 160 -13.95 0.79 -0.30
CA ALA A 160 -14.60 0.50 -1.56
C ALA A 160 -15.76 1.48 -1.80
N ARG A 161 -16.20 1.56 -3.05
CA ARG A 161 -17.26 2.48 -3.48
C ARG A 161 -18.38 1.72 -4.18
N ALA A 162 -19.59 2.23 -4.06
CA ALA A 162 -20.73 1.62 -4.71
C ALA A 162 -20.58 1.67 -6.25
N THR A 163 -21.05 0.65 -6.97
CA THR A 163 -20.96 0.57 -8.44
C THR A 163 -21.66 1.72 -9.17
N ASN A 164 -22.62 2.37 -8.53
CA ASN A 164 -23.37 3.52 -9.06
C ASN A 164 -22.81 4.88 -8.59
N SER A 165 -21.59 4.92 -8.04
CA SER A 165 -20.96 6.18 -7.61
C SER A 165 -20.56 7.00 -8.84
N THR A 166 -21.14 8.20 -8.98
CA THR A 166 -20.95 9.08 -10.15
C THR A 166 -20.23 10.39 -9.83
N ARG A 167 -19.76 10.61 -8.59
CA ARG A 167 -19.16 11.89 -8.14
C ARG A 167 -17.62 11.85 -8.10
N ASP A 168 -17.04 13.05 -8.09
CA ASP A 168 -15.61 13.34 -7.90
C ASP A 168 -15.01 12.65 -6.66
N TYR A 169 -13.69 12.44 -6.67
CA TYR A 169 -12.95 11.62 -5.69
C TYR A 169 -13.03 12.11 -4.25
N ASN A 170 -13.00 13.43 -4.03
CA ASN A 170 -12.90 14.03 -2.69
C ASN A 170 -14.22 14.09 -1.89
N PRO A 171 -15.42 14.28 -2.49
CA PRO A 171 -16.67 14.29 -1.71
C PRO A 171 -17.28 12.91 -1.43
N LEU A 172 -16.67 11.81 -1.86
CA LEU A 172 -17.25 10.48 -1.63
C LEU A 172 -16.95 9.98 -0.21
N PRO A 173 -17.97 9.56 0.56
CA PRO A 173 -17.73 8.80 1.77
C PRO A 173 -17.20 7.43 1.37
N SER A 174 -15.88 7.25 1.42
CA SER A 174 -15.28 5.92 1.41
C SER A 174 -15.90 5.15 2.58
N ARG A 175 -16.47 3.98 2.27
CA ARG A 175 -17.00 3.08 3.29
C ARG A 175 -15.96 2.00 3.55
N PRO A 176 -15.70 1.63 4.81
CA PRO A 176 -15.03 0.37 5.10
C PRO A 176 -15.78 -0.74 4.38
N GLY A 177 -15.08 -1.47 3.52
CA GLY A 177 -15.57 -2.67 2.87
C GLY A 177 -15.51 -3.86 3.84
N PRO A 178 -16.27 -4.93 3.56
CA PRO A 178 -16.15 -6.18 4.30
C PRO A 178 -14.76 -6.79 4.06
N PHE A 179 -14.32 -7.65 4.98
CA PHE A 179 -13.10 -8.41 4.79
C PHE A 179 -13.17 -9.24 3.51
N THR A 180 -12.13 -9.15 2.69
CA THR A 180 -11.93 -10.07 1.57
C THR A 180 -10.92 -11.13 2.00
N LEU A 181 -11.28 -12.40 1.86
CA LEU A 181 -10.32 -13.51 1.95
C LEU A 181 -9.54 -13.56 0.63
N LEU A 182 -8.21 -13.59 0.72
CA LEU A 182 -7.30 -13.57 -0.42
C LEU A 182 -6.60 -14.91 -0.62
#